data_AF-A0A952V6R6-F1
#
_entry.id   AF-A0A952V6R6-F1
#
_cell.length_a   1.000
_cell.length_b   1.000
_cell.length_c   1.000
_cell.angle_alpha   90.00
_cell.angle_beta   90.00
_cell.angle_gamma   90.00
#
_symmetry.space_group_name_H-M   'P 1'
#
loop_
_entity.id
_entity.type
_entity.pdbx_description
1 polymer ?
#
loop_
_entity_poly.entity_id
_entity_poly.type
_entity_poly.pdbx_seq_one_letter_code
_entity_poly.pdbx_strand_id
1 'polypeptide(L)'
;MAKAFNRHFQLLSSSKGAKPSGRLWFPAADVYQVPEGWVVKVELAGVAAEDVEIEVEGNVLYITGCRKDRSCAAGASYHQMEITYSRFEKTLKFPSPIEGVQLDHMFDNGLLIIRLRSKER
;
A
#
# COMPACT_ATOMS: atom_id res chain seq x y z
N MET A 1 16.36 16.94 3.35
CA MET A 1 15.76 17.85 2.38
C MET A 1 14.43 17.27 1.96
N ALA A 2 13.32 17.89 2.37
CA ALA A 2 11.98 17.40 2.09
C ALA A 2 11.62 17.64 0.62
N LYS A 3 11.24 16.58 -0.10
CA LYS A 3 10.53 16.72 -1.37
C LYS A 3 9.05 16.84 -1.04
N ALA A 4 8.54 18.07 -1.06
CA ALA A 4 7.10 18.31 -1.08
C ALA A 4 6.56 17.79 -2.42
N PHE A 5 5.64 16.81 -2.37
CA PHE A 5 4.95 16.34 -3.57
C PHE A 5 3.52 16.87 -3.56
N ASN A 6 3.16 17.55 -4.65
CA ASN A 6 1.87 18.20 -4.84
C ASN A 6 0.71 17.20 -4.74
N ARG A 7 -0.17 17.41 -3.76
CA ARG A 7 -1.50 16.80 -3.69
C ARG A 7 -2.49 17.60 -4.54
N HIS A 8 -2.70 17.14 -5.77
CA HIS A 8 -3.91 17.38 -6.55
C HIS A 8 -4.02 16.27 -7.61
N PHE A 9 -4.86 15.27 -7.38
CA PHE A 9 -5.44 14.54 -8.51
C PHE A 9 -6.95 14.66 -8.43
N GLN A 10 -7.43 15.70 -9.12
CA GLN A 10 -8.83 15.85 -9.47
C GLN A 10 -9.27 14.60 -10.24
N LEU A 11 -10.41 14.05 -9.85
CA LEU A 11 -11.28 13.36 -10.79
C LEU A 11 -11.49 14.29 -11.99
N LEU A 12 -10.88 13.98 -13.15
CA LEU A 12 -11.48 13.98 -14.51
C LEU A 12 -10.43 14.07 -15.65
N SER A 13 -10.61 13.17 -16.63
CA SER A 13 -10.41 13.34 -18.08
C SER A 13 -8.99 13.31 -18.70
N SER A 14 -8.75 12.20 -19.40
CA SER A 14 -8.21 12.12 -20.77
C SER A 14 -6.89 12.84 -21.08
N SER A 15 -5.78 12.20 -20.72
CA SER A 15 -4.59 12.21 -21.58
C SER A 15 -4.55 10.88 -22.36
N LYS A 16 -4.25 10.95 -23.66
CA LYS A 16 -3.93 9.78 -24.48
C LYS A 16 -2.65 9.13 -23.93
N GLY A 17 -2.81 8.28 -22.94
CA GLY A 17 -1.81 7.40 -22.37
C GLY A 17 -2.56 6.18 -21.89
N ALA A 18 -2.13 5.00 -22.34
CA ALA A 18 -2.86 3.75 -22.19
C ALA A 18 -3.55 3.66 -20.81
N LYS A 19 -4.89 3.62 -20.81
CA LYS A 19 -5.62 3.17 -19.61
C LYS A 19 -5.01 1.82 -19.26
N PRO A 20 -4.52 1.58 -18.03
CA PRO A 20 -4.07 0.25 -17.67
C PRO A 20 -5.28 -0.66 -17.86
N SER A 21 -5.27 -1.47 -18.91
CA SER A 21 -6.34 -2.39 -19.28
C SER A 21 -6.35 -3.64 -18.38
N GLY A 22 -5.47 -3.68 -17.38
CA GLY A 22 -5.37 -4.73 -16.38
C GLY A 22 -6.39 -4.56 -15.25
N ARG A 23 -6.71 -5.66 -14.59
CA ARG A 23 -7.50 -5.65 -13.36
C ARG A 23 -6.82 -4.76 -12.32
N LEU A 24 -7.59 -3.93 -11.64
CA LEU A 24 -7.10 -3.20 -10.46
C LEU A 24 -7.01 -4.19 -9.29
N TRP A 25 -5.94 -4.09 -8.51
CA TRP A 25 -5.78 -4.85 -7.29
C TRP A 25 -5.97 -3.94 -6.08
N PHE A 26 -6.93 -4.31 -5.23
CA PHE A 26 -7.24 -3.60 -3.99
C PHE A 26 -6.92 -4.55 -2.84
N PRO A 27 -5.70 -4.50 -2.26
CA PRO A 27 -5.30 -5.44 -1.23
C PRO A 27 -6.22 -5.34 -0.01
N ALA A 28 -6.56 -6.49 0.57
CA ALA A 28 -7.34 -6.55 1.81
C ALA A 28 -6.51 -5.99 2.98
N ALA A 29 -7.20 -5.42 3.97
CA ALA A 29 -6.51 -5.01 5.20
C ALA A 29 -7.41 -5.17 6.42
N ASP A 30 -6.78 -5.54 7.53
CA ASP A 30 -7.36 -5.57 8.86
C ASP A 30 -6.75 -4.45 9.70
N VAL A 31 -7.57 -3.80 10.53
CA VAL A 31 -7.15 -2.71 11.42
C VAL A 31 -7.61 -3.03 12.83
N TYR A 32 -6.67 -3.08 13.77
CA TYR A 32 -6.92 -3.36 15.18
C TYR A 32 -6.55 -2.15 16.02
N GLN A 33 -7.42 -1.78 16.95
CA GLN A 33 -7.05 -0.91 18.06
C GLN A 33 -6.47 -1.77 19.18
N VAL A 34 -5.31 -1.38 19.69
CA VAL A 34 -4.63 -2.03 20.81
C VAL A 34 -4.29 -0.98 21.87
N PRO A 35 -3.98 -1.36 23.13
CA PRO A 35 -3.69 -0.38 24.18
C PRO A 35 -2.58 0.61 23.81
N GLU A 36 -1.57 0.16 23.07
CA GLU A 36 -0.39 0.96 22.68
C GLU A 36 -0.61 1.77 21.39
N GLY A 37 -1.79 1.67 20.75
CA GLY A 37 -2.12 2.37 19.51
C GLY A 37 -2.87 1.49 18.51
N TRP A 38 -2.27 1.24 17.35
CA TRP A 38 -2.92 0.52 16.25
C TRP A 38 -2.01 -0.52 15.60
N VAL A 39 -2.62 -1.61 15.12
CA VAL A 39 -1.98 -2.60 14.26
C VAL A 39 -2.76 -2.70 12.96
N VAL A 40 -2.09 -2.54 11.84
CA VAL A 40 -2.65 -2.71 10.49
C VAL A 40 -1.99 -3.92 9.85
N LYS A 41 -2.79 -4.79 9.25
CA LYS A 41 -2.30 -5.88 8.39
C LYS A 41 -2.81 -5.66 6.98
N VAL A 42 -1.95 -5.81 5.98
CA VAL A 42 -2.30 -5.67 4.57
C VAL A 42 -1.83 -6.92 3.83
N GLU A 43 -2.72 -7.56 3.08
CA GLU A 43 -2.37 -8.70 2.23
C GLU A 43 -1.58 -8.21 1.02
N LEU A 44 -0.29 -8.54 0.96
CA LEU A 44 0.64 -8.13 -0.08
C LEU A 44 1.53 -9.31 -0.53
N ALA A 45 0.95 -10.51 -0.67
CA ALA A 45 1.71 -11.68 -1.09
C ALA A 45 2.35 -11.43 -2.47
N GLY A 46 3.64 -11.75 -2.61
CA GLY A 46 4.39 -11.53 -3.85
C GLY A 46 4.72 -10.06 -4.17
N VAL A 47 4.58 -9.14 -3.20
CA VAL A 47 5.12 -7.78 -3.29
C VAL A 47 6.45 -7.73 -2.57
N ALA A 48 7.46 -7.11 -3.18
CA ALA A 48 8.75 -6.91 -2.55
C ALA A 48 8.70 -5.69 -1.61
N ALA A 49 9.45 -5.72 -0.51
CA ALA A 49 9.43 -4.63 0.47
C ALA A 49 9.87 -3.29 -0.15
N GLU A 50 10.82 -3.32 -1.09
CA GLU A 50 11.28 -2.13 -1.81
C GLU A 50 10.25 -1.54 -2.80
N ASP A 51 9.18 -2.29 -3.12
CA ASP A 51 8.09 -1.85 -3.99
C ASP A 51 6.92 -1.25 -3.18
N VAL A 52 7.08 -0.99 -1.88
CA VAL A 52 6.05 -0.44 -0.98
C VAL A 52 6.49 0.87 -0.34
N GLU A 53 5.59 1.84 -0.34
CA GLU A 53 5.73 3.13 0.33
C GLU A 53 4.60 3.32 1.34
N ILE A 54 4.96 3.81 2.53
CA ILE A 54 4.04 4.03 3.66
C ILE A 54 4.15 5.50 4.08
N GLU A 55 3.05 6.21 4.03
CA GLU A 55 2.96 7.62 4.42
C GLU A 55 1.82 7.86 5.42
N VAL A 56 2.03 8.81 6.32
CA VAL A 56 1.01 9.25 7.29
C VAL A 56 0.77 10.74 7.12
N GLU A 57 -0.50 11.13 6.97
CA GLU A 57 -0.94 12.53 6.94
C GLU A 57 -2.22 12.69 7.77
N GLY A 58 -2.17 13.55 8.78
CA GLY A 58 -3.21 13.77 9.78
C GLY A 58 -3.61 12.48 10.50
N ASN A 59 -4.79 11.98 10.15
CA ASN A 59 -5.36 10.72 10.64
C ASN A 59 -5.47 9.65 9.55
N VAL A 60 -4.69 9.76 8.47
CA VAL A 60 -4.77 8.85 7.31
C VAL A 60 -3.42 8.17 7.09
N LEU A 61 -3.47 6.84 6.97
CA LEU A 61 -2.35 6.01 6.54
C LEU A 61 -2.53 5.66 5.07
N TYR A 62 -1.52 5.97 4.27
CA TYR A 62 -1.42 5.62 2.86
C TYR A 62 -0.39 4.51 2.70
N ILE A 63 -0.79 3.41 2.06
CA ILE A 63 0.12 2.33 1.65
C ILE A 63 -0.01 2.19 0.14
N THR A 64 1.08 2.47 -0.57
CA THR A 64 1.10 2.38 -2.04
C THR A 64 2.21 1.46 -2.50
N GLY A 65 2.07 0.91 -3.70
CA GLY A 65 3.11 0.04 -4.25
C GLY A 65 2.70 -0.63 -5.55
N CYS A 66 3.47 -1.64 -5.96
CA CYS A 66 3.21 -2.39 -7.19
C CYS A 66 3.54 -3.87 -7.03
N ARG A 67 2.59 -4.75 -7.39
CA ARG A 67 2.84 -6.19 -7.53
C ARG A 67 3.32 -6.47 -8.94
N LYS A 68 4.54 -6.98 -9.05
CA LYS A 68 5.19 -7.29 -10.34
C LYS A 68 5.35 -8.79 -10.49
N ASP A 69 5.11 -9.30 -11.70
CA ASP A 69 5.52 -10.66 -12.03
C ASP A 69 7.02 -10.66 -12.35
N ARG A 70 7.82 -11.20 -11.43
CA ARG A 70 9.28 -11.35 -11.61
C ARG A 70 9.67 -12.76 -12.07
N SER A 71 8.70 -13.66 -12.24
CA SER A 71 8.90 -15.09 -12.47
C SER A 71 8.73 -15.50 -13.94
N CYS A 72 7.96 -14.72 -14.71
CA CYS A 72 7.73 -15.00 -16.11
C CYS A 72 8.96 -14.65 -16.97
N ALA A 73 9.62 -15.66 -17.53
CA ALA A 73 10.74 -15.49 -18.43
C ALA A 73 10.29 -15.05 -19.83
N ALA A 74 11.17 -14.35 -20.56
CA ALA A 74 10.91 -13.99 -21.95
C ALA A 74 10.65 -15.24 -22.80
N GLY A 75 9.58 -15.20 -23.61
CA GLY A 75 9.17 -16.34 -24.45
C GLY A 75 8.28 -17.37 -23.77
N ALA A 76 7.90 -17.18 -22.51
CA ALA A 76 6.94 -18.06 -21.84
C ALA A 76 5.52 -17.90 -22.43
N SER A 77 4.81 -19.02 -22.56
CA SER A 77 3.36 -19.05 -22.81
C SER A 77 2.66 -19.35 -21.48
N TYR A 78 1.54 -18.68 -21.20
CA TYR A 78 0.74 -18.96 -20.01
C TYR A 78 -0.44 -19.87 -20.36
N HIS A 79 -0.80 -20.79 -19.45
CA HIS A 79 -2.06 -21.52 -19.53
C HIS A 79 -3.19 -20.80 -18.78
N GLN A 80 -2.88 -20.11 -17.67
CA GLN A 80 -3.84 -19.42 -16.81
C GLN A 80 -3.15 -18.29 -16.04
N MET A 81 -3.83 -17.14 -15.91
CA MET A 81 -3.33 -15.98 -15.16
C MET A 81 -4.47 -15.34 -14.36
N GLU A 82 -4.55 -15.68 -13.07
CA GLU A 82 -5.55 -15.14 -12.14
C GLU A 82 -4.95 -14.10 -11.18
N ILE A 83 -3.64 -14.16 -10.95
CA ILE A 83 -2.92 -13.21 -10.10
C ILE A 83 -2.94 -11.84 -10.79
N THR A 84 -3.38 -10.83 -10.06
CA THR A 84 -3.41 -9.46 -10.55
C THR A 84 -2.07 -8.77 -10.26
N TYR A 85 -1.33 -8.43 -11.30
CA TYR A 85 -0.10 -7.65 -11.24
C TYR A 85 -0.42 -6.19 -11.59
N SER A 86 -0.42 -5.32 -10.59
CA SER A 86 -0.83 -3.94 -10.76
C SER A 86 -0.23 -3.04 -9.68
N ARG A 87 -0.26 -1.72 -9.94
CA ARG A 87 -0.11 -0.72 -8.89
C ARG A 87 -1.30 -0.81 -7.94
N PHE A 88 -1.05 -0.67 -6.65
CA PHE A 88 -2.10 -0.62 -5.64
C PHE A 88 -1.97 0.64 -4.77
N GLU A 89 -3.10 1.03 -4.20
CA GLU A 89 -3.22 2.05 -3.17
C GLU A 89 -4.21 1.56 -2.11
N LYS A 90 -3.81 1.65 -0.85
CA LYS A 90 -4.64 1.36 0.31
C LYS A 90 -4.61 2.56 1.23
N THR A 91 -5.78 3.15 1.45
CA THR A 91 -5.95 4.34 2.27
C THR A 91 -6.83 4.00 3.47
N LEU A 92 -6.32 4.21 4.67
CA LEU A 92 -6.99 3.87 5.92
C LEU A 92 -7.10 5.11 6.80
N LYS A 93 -8.33 5.46 7.19
CA LYS A 93 -8.61 6.62 8.04
C LYS A 93 -8.86 6.17 9.48
N PHE A 94 -8.20 6.83 10.42
CA PHE A 94 -8.27 6.53 11.84
C PHE A 94 -9.17 7.52 12.58
N PRO A 95 -9.79 7.11 13.71
CA PRO A 95 -10.63 8.00 14.52
C PRO A 95 -9.88 9.19 15.15
N SER A 96 -8.58 9.07 15.39
CA SER A 96 -7.73 10.11 15.97
C SER A 96 -6.52 10.39 15.06
N PRO A 97 -5.87 11.57 15.17
CA PRO A 97 -4.62 11.84 14.50
C PRO A 97 -3.58 10.76 14.82
N ILE A 98 -2.86 10.33 13.79
CA ILE A 98 -1.75 9.39 13.87
C ILE A 98 -0.43 10.04 13.42
N GLU A 99 -0.42 11.34 13.12
CA GLU A 99 0.82 12.10 12.94
C GLU A 99 1.68 12.07 14.21
N GLY A 100 2.99 11.89 14.02
CA GLY A 100 3.97 11.89 15.10
C GLY A 100 4.01 10.62 15.96
N VAL A 101 3.18 9.60 15.66
CA VAL A 101 3.28 8.25 16.24
C VAL A 101 4.57 7.57 15.79
N GLN A 102 5.06 6.64 16.59
CA GLN A 102 6.16 5.77 16.17
C GLN A 102 5.60 4.72 15.21
N LEU A 103 6.16 4.66 14.00
CA LEU A 103 5.79 3.70 12.97
C LEU A 103 6.88 2.64 12.85
N ASP A 104 6.49 1.38 13.03
CA ASP A 104 7.31 0.22 12.70
C ASP A 104 6.55 -0.69 11.75
N HIS A 105 7.25 -1.43 10.91
CA HIS A 105 6.62 -2.38 10.02
C HIS A 105 7.49 -3.62 9.79
N MET A 106 6.85 -4.71 9.37
CA MET A 106 7.51 -5.93 8.94
C MET A 106 6.69 -6.63 7.86
N PHE A 107 7.37 -7.43 7.05
CA PHE A 107 6.73 -8.38 6.16
C PHE A 107 6.83 -9.77 6.78
N ASP A 108 5.70 -10.46 6.87
CA ASP A 108 5.64 -11.84 7.32
C ASP A 108 4.61 -12.62 6.50
N ASN A 109 5.04 -13.70 5.85
CA ASN A 109 4.17 -14.62 5.09
C ASN A 109 3.19 -13.94 4.10
N GLY A 110 3.65 -12.91 3.40
CA GLY A 110 2.81 -12.16 2.44
C GLY A 110 1.91 -11.11 3.08
N LEU A 111 2.06 -10.83 4.37
CA LEU A 111 1.39 -9.73 5.06
C LEU A 111 2.39 -8.62 5.36
N LEU A 112 2.02 -7.39 5.04
CA LEU A 112 2.63 -6.20 5.63
C LEU A 112 1.93 -5.91 6.95
N ILE A 113 2.68 -5.90 8.04
CA ILE A 113 2.19 -5.62 9.38
C ILE A 113 2.79 -4.29 9.83
N ILE A 114 1.95 -3.28 10.01
CA ILE A 114 2.33 -1.93 10.46
C ILE A 114 1.85 -1.74 11.89
N ARG A 115 2.73 -1.26 12.76
CA ARG A 115 2.44 -0.87 14.13
C ARG A 115 2.56 0.64 14.26
N LEU A 116 1.49 1.29 14.69
CA LEU A 116 1.45 2.72 14.97
C LEU A 116 1.31 2.89 16.48
N ARG A 117 2.39 3.31 17.14
CA ARG A 117 2.45 3.41 18.60
C ARG A 117 2.35 4.86 19.05
N SER A 118 1.48 5.14 20.01
CA SER A 118 1.49 6.45 20.67
C SER A 118 2.86 6.68 21.31
N LYS A 119 3.39 7.90 21.22
CA LYS A 119 4.54 8.26 22.03
C LYS A 119 4.09 8.25 23.49
N GLU A 120 4.74 7.41 24.31
CA GLU A 120 4.63 7.51 25.77
C GLU A 120 4.99 8.95 26.18
N ARG A 121 4.17 9.55 27.05
CA ARG A 121 4.34 10.93 27.51
C ARG A 121 5.25 11.00 28.72
#